data_AF-A0A0V8D7C3-F1
#
_entry.id   AF-A0A0V8D7C3-F1
#
_cell.length_a   1.000
_cell.length_b   1.000
_cell.length_c   1.000
_cell.angle_alpha   90.00
_cell.angle_beta   90.00
_cell.angle_gamma   90.00
#
_symmetry.space_group_name_H-M   'P 1'
#
loop_
_entity.id
_entity.type
_entity.pdbx_description
1 polymer ?
#
loop_
_entity_poly.entity_id
_entity_poly.type
_entity_poly.pdbx_seq_one_letter_code
_entity_poly.pdbx_strand_id
1 'polypeptide(L)'
;MFAFEKWHSAIEMRRYIMRFIHHIEGLPDFSALKFTKYNQYESLVKPLISYLKDHGVDFKYGAQVENVEVDFSNGKKVAKAIVFADKKIKELTENDLVFVTNGSITESSTQGSPTQAAPKTSELGGSWKLWQNLSKQSEEFGHPDVLCKDIPKEAWVVSATVTWKNLKIQPYFEKLTHRQLRSGKVVTGGIITVKDSNWLLSFTTHRQPHFKEQNDQETVTWVYGLLSNTPGNYIKKPIEDCTGEEIIQELLYHLGMPEEEIEAFVKENTNTIPVYMPFITSYFMLREPGDRPLVVPEKSVNLAFLGNFA
;
A
#
# COMPACT_ATOMS: atom_id res chain seq x y z
N MET A 1 -7.70 11.76 -1.25
CA MET A 1 -7.38 10.83 -2.37
C MET A 1 -5.95 10.32 -2.34
N PHE A 2 -4.93 11.15 -2.07
CA PHE A 2 -3.52 10.73 -2.14
C PHE A 2 -2.93 10.29 -0.80
N ALA A 3 -3.72 10.22 0.27
CA ALA A 3 -3.25 9.88 1.63
C ALA A 3 -2.08 10.76 2.14
N PHE A 4 -2.12 12.07 1.85
CA PHE A 4 -1.24 13.03 2.51
C PHE A 4 -1.69 13.30 3.94
N GLU A 5 -0.74 13.30 4.87
CA GLU A 5 -0.91 13.69 6.27
C GLU A 5 -0.27 15.06 6.51
N LYS A 6 -0.61 15.72 7.61
CA LYS A 6 -0.20 17.11 7.86
C LYS A 6 1.32 17.28 8.06
N TRP A 7 2.02 16.20 8.42
CA TRP A 7 3.48 16.16 8.61
C TRP A 7 4.25 15.63 7.40
N HIS A 8 3.57 15.25 6.32
CA HIS A 8 4.22 14.74 5.11
C HIS A 8 4.99 15.83 4.34
N SER A 9 5.93 15.37 3.51
CA SER A 9 6.85 16.18 2.73
C SER A 9 6.13 17.17 1.79
N ALA A 10 6.40 18.46 2.03
CA ALA A 10 6.01 19.53 1.12
C ALA A 10 6.70 19.41 -0.25
N ILE A 11 7.88 18.77 -0.33
CA ILE A 11 8.55 18.50 -1.61
C ILE A 11 7.70 17.57 -2.46
N GLU A 12 7.14 16.50 -1.87
CA GLU A 12 6.23 15.61 -2.58
C GLU A 12 4.90 16.28 -2.91
N MET A 13 4.33 17.03 -1.97
CA MET A 13 3.10 17.79 -2.26
C MET A 13 3.28 18.75 -3.45
N ARG A 14 4.40 19.48 -3.51
CA ARG A 14 4.74 20.34 -4.67
C ARG A 14 4.86 19.53 -5.95
N ARG A 15 5.54 18.36 -5.92
CA ARG A 15 5.64 17.47 -7.08
C ARG A 15 4.26 17.02 -7.56
N TYR A 16 3.37 16.62 -6.66
CA TYR A 16 2.01 16.20 -7.00
C TYR A 16 1.20 17.33 -7.63
N ILE A 17 1.25 18.54 -7.06
CA ILE A 17 0.54 19.72 -7.60
C ILE A 17 1.00 19.99 -9.04
N MET A 18 2.31 20.08 -9.27
CA MET A 18 2.84 20.32 -10.63
C MET A 18 2.54 19.16 -11.57
N ARG A 19 2.65 17.92 -11.09
CA ARG A 19 2.49 16.71 -11.89
C ARG A 19 1.07 16.50 -12.39
N PHE A 20 0.07 16.88 -11.59
CA PHE A 20 -1.34 16.60 -11.86
C PHE A 20 -2.18 17.86 -12.10
N ILE A 21 -1.55 19.03 -12.32
CA ILE A 21 -2.24 20.30 -12.54
C ILE A 21 -3.26 20.24 -13.70
N HIS A 22 -2.96 19.46 -14.75
CA HIS A 22 -3.84 19.25 -15.91
C HIS A 22 -5.10 18.42 -15.60
N HIS A 23 -5.22 17.88 -14.39
CA HIS A 23 -6.38 17.12 -13.91
C HIS A 23 -7.11 17.82 -12.75
N ILE A 24 -6.82 19.10 -12.49
CA ILE A 24 -7.41 19.84 -11.37
C ILE A 24 -8.95 19.87 -11.42
N GLU A 25 -9.54 19.99 -12.61
CA GLU A 25 -11.00 19.98 -12.79
C GLU A 25 -11.62 18.61 -12.46
N GLY A 26 -10.87 17.52 -12.67
CA GLY A 26 -11.32 16.16 -12.38
C GLY A 26 -11.00 15.67 -10.96
N LEU A 27 -10.45 16.56 -10.12
CA LEU A 27 -10.11 16.24 -8.73
C LEU A 27 -11.34 16.04 -7.84
N PRO A 28 -12.39 16.90 -7.91
CA PRO A 28 -13.55 16.78 -7.02
C PRO A 28 -14.49 15.63 -7.38
N ASP A 29 -14.52 15.21 -8.65
CA ASP A 29 -15.47 14.22 -9.17
C ASP A 29 -14.80 12.91 -9.65
N PHE A 30 -13.47 12.84 -9.59
CA PHE A 30 -12.64 11.73 -10.07
C PHE A 30 -12.80 11.37 -11.54
N SER A 31 -13.29 12.28 -12.40
CA SER A 31 -13.42 12.07 -13.84
C SER A 31 -12.09 11.79 -14.55
N ALA A 32 -10.97 12.22 -13.97
CA ALA A 32 -9.63 11.95 -14.47
C ALA A 32 -9.10 10.54 -14.14
N LEU A 33 -9.72 9.83 -13.18
CA LEU A 33 -9.24 8.51 -12.74
C LEU A 33 -9.61 7.41 -13.73
N LYS A 34 -8.63 6.53 -13.98
CA LYS A 34 -8.82 5.32 -14.78
C LYS A 34 -8.49 4.10 -13.91
N PHE A 35 -9.31 3.07 -14.00
CA PHE A 35 -9.18 1.86 -13.21
C PHE A 35 -9.14 0.63 -14.13
N THR A 36 -8.30 -0.34 -13.78
CA THR A 36 -8.27 -1.67 -14.39
C THR A 36 -9.59 -2.42 -14.20
N LYS A 37 -9.77 -3.54 -14.91
CA LYS A 37 -10.99 -4.36 -14.81
C LYS A 37 -11.09 -5.06 -13.45
N TYR A 38 -10.01 -5.70 -13.03
CA TYR A 38 -9.87 -6.39 -11.74
C TYR A 38 -8.85 -5.66 -10.86
N ASN A 39 -8.53 -6.22 -9.69
CA ASN A 39 -7.38 -5.81 -8.89
C ASN A 39 -6.07 -5.76 -9.71
N GLN A 40 -5.09 -5.03 -9.19
CA GLN A 40 -3.81 -4.79 -9.87
C GLN A 40 -3.02 -6.08 -10.09
N TYR A 41 -3.10 -7.04 -9.17
CA TYR A 41 -2.42 -8.32 -9.32
C TYR A 41 -2.92 -9.07 -10.56
N GLU A 42 -4.24 -9.14 -10.76
CA GLU A 42 -4.81 -9.88 -11.89
C GLU A 42 -4.78 -9.11 -13.21
N SER A 43 -4.89 -7.78 -13.17
CA SER A 43 -4.95 -6.96 -14.39
C SER A 43 -3.60 -6.49 -14.90
N LEU A 44 -2.58 -6.45 -14.03
CA LEU A 44 -1.25 -5.92 -14.38
C LEU A 44 -0.15 -6.96 -14.11
N VAL A 45 -0.10 -7.52 -12.90
CA VAL A 45 1.00 -8.41 -12.49
C VAL A 45 0.92 -9.77 -13.20
N LYS A 46 -0.22 -10.46 -13.19
CA LYS A 46 -0.41 -11.75 -13.86
C LYS A 46 -0.07 -11.68 -15.37
N PRO A 47 -0.56 -10.68 -16.14
CA PRO A 47 -0.15 -10.51 -17.54
C PRO A 47 1.36 -10.33 -17.72
N LEU A 48 2.00 -9.50 -16.89
CA LEU A 48 3.44 -9.31 -16.95
C LEU A 48 4.23 -10.59 -16.62
N ILE A 49 3.81 -11.33 -15.59
CA ILE A 49 4.41 -12.63 -15.26
C ILE A 49 4.28 -13.60 -16.43
N SER A 50 3.11 -13.66 -17.09
CA SER A 50 2.92 -14.51 -18.27
C SER A 50 3.91 -14.14 -19.36
N TYR A 51 3.96 -12.85 -19.73
CA TYR A 51 4.89 -12.35 -20.74
C TYR A 51 6.35 -12.73 -20.43
N LEU A 52 6.81 -12.51 -19.19
CA LEU A 52 8.19 -12.80 -18.79
C LEU A 52 8.47 -14.31 -18.82
N LYS A 53 7.54 -15.16 -18.38
CA LYS A 53 7.68 -16.63 -18.46
C LYS A 53 7.76 -17.12 -19.91
N ASP A 54 6.93 -16.55 -20.78
CA ASP A 54 6.93 -16.89 -22.22
C ASP A 54 8.25 -16.50 -22.91
N HIS A 55 9.00 -15.55 -22.33
CA HIS A 55 10.34 -15.15 -22.79
C HIS A 55 11.48 -15.80 -21.99
N GLY A 56 11.20 -16.85 -21.21
CA GLY A 56 12.21 -17.64 -20.51
C GLY A 56 12.86 -16.95 -19.31
N VAL A 57 12.24 -15.92 -18.73
CA VAL A 57 12.73 -15.27 -17.51
C VAL A 57 12.65 -16.22 -16.32
N ASP A 58 13.74 -16.34 -15.57
CA ASP A 58 13.84 -17.19 -14.39
C ASP A 58 13.27 -16.48 -13.14
N PHE A 59 12.33 -17.13 -12.46
CA PHE A 59 11.71 -16.63 -11.24
C PHE A 59 12.21 -17.41 -10.03
N LYS A 60 12.88 -16.73 -9.10
CA LYS A 60 13.31 -17.30 -7.82
C LYS A 60 12.43 -16.79 -6.68
N TYR A 61 11.61 -17.68 -6.13
CA TYR A 61 10.83 -17.43 -4.92
C TYR A 61 11.56 -17.95 -3.68
N GLY A 62 11.21 -17.45 -2.50
CA GLY A 62 11.87 -17.84 -1.25
C GLY A 62 13.35 -17.44 -1.16
N ALA A 63 13.79 -16.50 -2.02
CA ALA A 63 15.16 -16.02 -2.09
C ALA A 63 15.25 -14.63 -1.47
N GLN A 64 15.49 -14.56 -0.15
CA GLN A 64 15.67 -13.30 0.55
C GLN A 64 17.12 -12.82 0.37
N VAL A 65 17.29 -11.63 -0.22
CA VAL A 65 18.59 -10.95 -0.34
C VAL A 65 18.86 -10.14 0.92
N GLU A 66 19.99 -10.38 1.58
CA GLU A 66 20.43 -9.61 2.75
C GLU A 66 21.30 -8.42 2.36
N ASN A 67 22.12 -8.57 1.31
CA ASN A 67 23.00 -7.52 0.85
C ASN A 67 23.36 -7.67 -0.64
N VAL A 68 23.78 -6.56 -1.24
CA VAL A 68 24.56 -6.55 -2.48
C VAL A 68 25.90 -5.89 -2.15
N GLU A 69 26.99 -6.62 -2.30
CA GLU A 69 28.34 -6.11 -2.02
C GLU A 69 28.86 -5.30 -3.20
N VAL A 70 29.33 -4.09 -2.93
CA VAL A 70 29.77 -3.14 -3.95
C VAL A 70 31.26 -2.83 -3.77
N ASP A 71 32.01 -2.98 -4.86
CA ASP A 71 33.40 -2.55 -4.95
C ASP A 71 33.46 -1.08 -5.42
N PHE A 72 34.25 -0.29 -4.69
CA PHE A 72 34.46 1.14 -4.93
C PHE A 72 35.85 1.46 -5.50
N SER A 73 36.61 0.42 -5.88
CA SER A 73 37.94 0.56 -6.45
C SER A 73 37.94 1.35 -7.77
N ASN A 74 39.05 2.02 -8.07
CA ASN A 74 39.26 2.78 -9.31
C ASN A 74 38.19 3.87 -9.57
N GLY A 75 37.53 4.34 -8.52
CA GLY A 75 36.49 5.37 -8.61
C GLY A 75 35.21 4.93 -9.33
N LYS A 76 34.96 3.61 -9.45
CA LYS A 76 33.70 3.05 -9.98
C LYS A 76 32.87 2.48 -8.84
N LYS A 77 31.58 2.24 -9.07
CA LYS A 77 30.72 1.44 -8.18
C LYS A 77 30.27 0.18 -8.93
N VAL A 78 30.77 -0.98 -8.50
CA VAL A 78 30.51 -2.27 -9.16
C VAL A 78 29.91 -3.24 -8.15
N ALA A 79 28.68 -3.69 -8.35
CA ALA A 79 28.12 -4.80 -7.59
C ALA A 79 28.89 -6.09 -7.93
N LYS A 80 29.52 -6.70 -6.92
CA LYS A 80 30.38 -7.90 -7.05
C LYS A 80 29.69 -9.17 -6.59
N ALA A 81 28.76 -9.08 -5.64
CA ALA A 81 28.07 -10.26 -5.12
C ALA A 81 26.67 -9.92 -4.59
N ILE A 82 25.75 -10.87 -4.72
CA ILE A 82 24.46 -10.88 -4.01
C ILE A 82 24.57 -11.89 -2.87
N VAL A 83 24.32 -11.43 -1.64
CA VAL A 83 24.34 -12.25 -0.43
C VAL A 83 22.91 -12.55 -0.02
N PHE A 84 22.57 -13.83 0.06
CA PHE A 84 21.25 -14.31 0.46
C PHE A 84 21.18 -14.63 1.96
N ALA A 85 19.97 -14.65 2.51
CA ALA A 85 19.72 -14.94 3.93
C ALA A 85 20.17 -16.34 4.36
N ASP A 86 20.18 -17.31 3.45
CA ASP A 86 20.71 -18.65 3.65
C ASP A 86 22.25 -18.73 3.52
N LYS A 87 22.92 -17.57 3.49
CA LYS A 87 24.37 -17.40 3.34
C LYS A 87 24.96 -17.87 2.01
N LYS A 88 24.12 -18.19 1.02
CA LYS A 88 24.59 -18.36 -0.36
C LYS A 88 25.06 -17.01 -0.91
N ILE A 89 26.08 -17.09 -1.75
CA ILE A 89 26.65 -15.94 -2.45
C ILE A 89 26.56 -16.18 -3.95
N LYS A 90 26.06 -15.20 -4.68
CA LYS A 90 26.08 -15.17 -6.14
C LYS A 90 27.06 -14.09 -6.58
N GLU A 91 28.23 -14.52 -7.03
CA GLU A 91 29.24 -13.66 -7.65
C GLU A 91 28.73 -13.04 -8.95
N LEU A 92 29.17 -11.81 -9.20
CA LEU A 92 28.78 -10.94 -10.32
C LEU A 92 30.00 -10.36 -11.01
N THR A 93 29.88 -10.19 -12.32
CA THR A 93 30.80 -9.43 -13.17
C THR A 93 30.23 -8.04 -13.46
N GLU A 94 31.02 -7.15 -14.08
CA GLU A 94 30.53 -5.85 -14.55
C GLU A 94 29.40 -5.96 -15.60
N ASN A 95 29.21 -7.12 -16.23
CA ASN A 95 28.14 -7.35 -17.20
C ASN A 95 26.85 -7.89 -16.56
N ASP A 96 26.89 -8.29 -15.27
CA ASP A 96 25.72 -8.77 -14.54
C ASP A 96 25.03 -7.57 -13.89
N LEU A 97 23.93 -7.12 -14.49
CA LEU A 97 23.19 -5.95 -14.03
C LEU A 97 22.27 -6.28 -12.85
N VAL A 98 22.38 -5.49 -11.78
CA VAL A 98 21.60 -5.62 -10.55
C VAL A 98 20.63 -4.44 -10.43
N PHE A 99 19.35 -4.76 -10.29
CA PHE A 99 18.28 -3.80 -10.11
C PHE A 99 17.65 -3.98 -8.73
N VAL A 100 17.87 -3.02 -7.84
CA VAL A 100 17.39 -3.07 -6.45
C VAL A 100 16.13 -2.23 -6.32
N THR A 101 15.02 -2.84 -5.90
CA THR A 101 13.87 -2.07 -5.39
C THR A 101 14.09 -1.83 -3.90
N ASN A 102 14.61 -0.65 -3.56
CA ASN A 102 15.03 -0.30 -2.20
C ASN A 102 13.84 0.20 -1.36
N GLY A 103 13.63 -0.39 -0.19
CA GLY A 103 12.49 -0.04 0.68
C GLY A 103 11.14 -0.51 0.13
N SER A 104 10.18 -0.70 1.03
CA SER A 104 8.84 -1.15 0.65
C SER A 104 7.79 -0.71 1.67
N ILE A 105 6.68 -0.18 1.14
CA ILE A 105 5.53 0.26 1.92
C ILE A 105 4.65 -0.89 2.42
N THR A 106 4.78 -2.09 1.83
CA THR A 106 4.02 -3.29 2.23
C THR A 106 4.87 -4.27 3.03
N GLU A 107 6.15 -3.96 3.28
CA GLU A 107 7.02 -4.80 4.09
C GLU A 107 6.47 -4.91 5.52
N SER A 108 6.65 -6.08 6.13
CA SER A 108 6.19 -6.35 7.50
C SER A 108 4.69 -6.15 7.71
N SER A 109 3.88 -6.24 6.66
CA SER A 109 2.43 -6.20 6.80
C SER A 109 1.94 -7.41 7.60
N THR A 110 1.01 -7.19 8.53
CA THR A 110 0.32 -8.25 9.26
C THR A 110 -1.15 -8.25 8.91
N GLN A 111 -1.79 -9.40 9.09
CA GLN A 111 -3.19 -9.58 8.76
C GLN A 111 -3.96 -10.03 10.01
N GLY A 112 -5.11 -9.42 10.24
CA GLY A 112 -6.06 -9.87 11.24
C GLY A 112 -7.17 -10.71 10.63
N SER A 113 -8.33 -10.71 11.27
CA SER A 113 -9.51 -11.45 10.85
C SER A 113 -10.78 -10.66 11.23
N PRO A 114 -11.99 -11.19 10.94
CA PRO A 114 -13.22 -10.55 11.40
C PRO A 114 -13.21 -10.30 12.92
N THR A 115 -12.65 -11.22 13.70
CA THR A 115 -12.68 -11.18 15.17
C THR A 115 -11.33 -10.92 15.82
N GLN A 116 -10.28 -10.64 15.05
CA GLN A 116 -8.94 -10.35 15.56
C GLN A 116 -8.35 -9.14 14.85
N ALA A 117 -7.83 -8.18 15.61
CA ALA A 117 -7.08 -7.06 15.05
C ALA A 117 -5.81 -7.55 14.35
N ALA A 118 -5.36 -6.84 13.32
CA ALA A 118 -4.08 -7.12 12.69
C ALA A 118 -2.94 -6.82 13.69
N PRO A 119 -2.01 -7.75 13.97
CA PRO A 119 -0.95 -7.52 14.95
C PRO A 119 -0.09 -6.30 14.60
N LYS A 120 0.02 -5.33 15.51
CA LYS A 120 0.91 -4.17 15.30
C LYS A 120 2.37 -4.64 15.23
N THR A 121 3.14 -4.04 14.35
CA THR A 121 4.58 -4.29 14.24
C THR A 121 5.31 -3.04 13.80
N SER A 122 6.58 -2.94 14.16
CA SER A 122 7.53 -1.95 13.65
C SER A 122 8.79 -2.62 13.09
N GLU A 123 8.73 -3.93 12.87
CA GLU A 123 9.88 -4.71 12.43
C GLU A 123 10.34 -4.28 11.04
N LEU A 124 11.64 -4.06 10.88
CA LEU A 124 12.24 -3.89 9.57
C LEU A 124 12.41 -5.26 8.91
N GLY A 125 11.63 -5.50 7.87
CA GLY A 125 11.74 -6.70 7.03
C GLY A 125 12.94 -6.68 6.08
N GLY A 126 12.97 -7.61 5.13
CA GLY A 126 14.11 -7.83 4.23
C GLY A 126 14.43 -6.62 3.36
N SER A 127 13.42 -5.94 2.83
CA SER A 127 13.56 -4.77 1.95
C SER A 127 14.26 -3.59 2.64
N TRP A 128 13.84 -3.26 3.87
CA TRP A 128 14.46 -2.18 4.65
C TRP A 128 15.86 -2.54 5.13
N LYS A 129 16.08 -3.79 5.57
CA LYS A 129 17.40 -4.28 5.97
C LYS A 129 18.39 -4.30 4.79
N LEU A 130 17.95 -4.73 3.61
CA LEU A 130 18.75 -4.66 2.38
C LEU A 130 19.17 -3.22 2.08
N TRP A 131 18.22 -2.28 2.12
CA TRP A 131 18.55 -0.88 1.87
C TRP A 131 19.50 -0.32 2.93
N GLN A 132 19.31 -0.62 4.21
CA GLN A 132 20.25 -0.23 5.28
C GLN A 132 21.65 -0.83 5.09
N ASN A 133 21.75 -2.04 4.55
CA ASN A 133 23.06 -2.64 4.28
C ASN A 133 23.74 -2.02 3.06
N LEU A 134 22.97 -1.56 2.08
CA LEU A 134 23.50 -0.78 0.96
C LEU A 134 23.92 0.63 1.40
N SER A 135 23.09 1.35 2.15
CA SER A 135 23.40 2.72 2.59
C SER A 135 24.67 2.81 3.42
N LYS A 136 25.01 1.77 4.19
CA LYS A 136 26.29 1.68 4.93
C LYS A 136 27.52 1.63 4.04
N GLN A 137 27.38 1.22 2.77
CA GLN A 137 28.50 1.12 1.82
C GLN A 137 28.76 2.45 1.11
N SER A 138 27.76 3.32 0.97
CA SER A 138 27.89 4.64 0.36
C SER A 138 26.72 5.54 0.71
N GLU A 139 27.01 6.79 1.09
CA GLU A 139 26.00 7.84 1.27
C GLU A 139 25.17 8.09 0.00
N GLU A 140 25.72 7.83 -1.19
CA GLU A 140 25.00 7.96 -2.46
C GLU A 140 23.91 6.89 -2.66
N PHE A 141 23.87 5.87 -1.79
CA PHE A 141 22.83 4.84 -1.81
C PHE A 141 21.60 5.23 -0.95
N GLY A 142 21.57 6.46 -0.44
CA GLY A 142 20.44 7.06 0.27
C GLY A 142 20.32 6.65 1.73
N HIS A 143 19.30 7.19 2.40
CA HIS A 143 19.15 7.15 3.86
C HIS A 143 17.81 6.51 4.24
N PRO A 144 17.69 5.17 4.26
CA PRO A 144 16.42 4.48 4.51
C PRO A 144 15.74 4.89 5.83
N ASP A 145 16.54 5.20 6.84
CA ASP A 145 16.07 5.50 8.20
C ASP A 145 15.13 6.70 8.25
N VAL A 146 15.29 7.71 7.38
CA VAL A 146 14.41 8.89 7.37
C VAL A 146 12.99 8.56 6.88
N LEU A 147 12.82 7.39 6.26
CA LEU A 147 11.57 6.95 5.63
C LEU A 147 10.90 5.80 6.39
N CYS A 148 11.65 5.01 7.16
CA CYS A 148 11.14 3.84 7.88
C CYS A 148 11.22 3.94 9.41
N LYS A 149 11.88 4.96 9.96
CA LYS A 149 11.90 5.23 11.41
C LYS A 149 11.04 6.44 11.75
N ASP A 150 10.65 6.53 13.02
CA ASP A 150 9.94 7.66 13.61
C ASP A 150 8.66 8.09 12.86
N ILE A 151 8.01 7.14 12.18
CA ILE A 151 6.70 7.35 11.57
C ILE A 151 5.71 7.70 12.70
N PRO A 152 4.99 8.84 12.60
CA PRO A 152 4.07 9.26 13.65
C PRO A 152 3.02 8.19 13.94
N LYS A 153 2.72 7.96 15.23
CA LYS A 153 1.69 6.99 15.64
C LYS A 153 0.29 7.32 15.10
N GLU A 154 0.05 8.57 14.76
CA GLU A 154 -1.21 9.02 14.15
C GLU A 154 -1.31 8.61 12.66
N ALA A 155 -0.19 8.26 12.02
CA ALA A 155 -0.16 7.93 10.60
C ALA A 155 -1.06 6.74 10.26
N TRP A 156 -1.58 6.73 9.04
CA TRP A 156 -2.31 5.62 8.46
C TRP A 156 -1.46 4.36 8.55
N VAL A 157 -1.96 3.35 9.26
CA VAL A 157 -1.34 2.01 9.32
C VAL A 157 -2.34 0.90 9.06
N VAL A 158 -3.65 1.15 9.08
CA VAL A 158 -4.67 0.12 8.86
C VAL A 158 -5.51 0.36 7.61
N SER A 159 -5.67 -0.72 6.84
CA SER A 159 -6.75 -0.86 5.87
C SER A 159 -7.53 -2.13 6.14
N ALA A 160 -8.77 -2.19 5.67
CA ALA A 160 -9.59 -3.39 5.73
C ALA A 160 -10.26 -3.64 4.39
N THR A 161 -10.38 -4.91 4.04
CA THR A 161 -11.21 -5.36 2.92
C THR A 161 -12.42 -6.06 3.48
N VAL A 162 -13.61 -5.52 3.23
CA VAL A 162 -14.88 -6.16 3.57
C VAL A 162 -15.46 -6.82 2.34
N THR A 163 -15.83 -8.08 2.52
CA THR A 163 -16.65 -8.84 1.58
C THR A 163 -18.08 -8.87 2.10
N TRP A 164 -18.99 -8.18 1.42
CA TRP A 164 -20.42 -8.24 1.68
C TRP A 164 -20.99 -9.53 1.07
N LYS A 165 -21.53 -10.42 1.90
CA LYS A 165 -22.04 -11.75 1.50
C LYS A 165 -23.35 -11.68 0.70
N ASN A 166 -24.01 -10.52 0.70
CA ASN A 166 -25.28 -10.28 0.02
C ASN A 166 -25.48 -8.78 -0.27
N LEU A 167 -26.62 -8.42 -0.87
CA LEU A 167 -26.95 -7.05 -1.28
C LEU A 167 -27.68 -6.23 -0.22
N LYS A 168 -27.80 -6.68 1.04
CA LYS A 168 -28.49 -5.89 2.08
C LYS A 168 -27.83 -4.52 2.32
N ILE A 169 -26.55 -4.36 2.00
CA ILE A 169 -25.82 -3.09 2.08
C ILE A 169 -26.13 -2.12 0.92
N GLN A 170 -26.74 -2.61 -0.17
CA GLN A 170 -26.97 -1.84 -1.39
C GLN A 170 -27.72 -0.52 -1.17
N PRO A 171 -28.81 -0.44 -0.37
CA PRO A 171 -29.53 0.81 -0.18
C PRO A 171 -28.65 1.95 0.37
N TYR A 172 -27.68 1.63 1.24
CA TYR A 172 -26.75 2.61 1.80
C TYR A 172 -25.77 3.15 0.74
N PHE A 173 -25.30 2.29 -0.17
CA PHE A 173 -24.42 2.69 -1.28
C PHE A 173 -25.18 3.40 -2.39
N GLU A 174 -26.39 2.97 -2.73
CA GLU A 174 -27.22 3.61 -3.76
C GLU A 174 -27.65 5.01 -3.37
N LYS A 175 -27.94 5.25 -2.09
CA LYS A 175 -28.24 6.59 -1.57
C LYS A 175 -27.08 7.57 -1.79
N LEU A 176 -25.84 7.09 -1.75
CA LEU A 176 -24.63 7.90 -1.93
C LEU A 176 -24.19 8.02 -3.39
N THR A 177 -24.29 6.93 -4.16
CA THR A 177 -23.67 6.81 -5.48
C THR A 177 -24.65 6.85 -6.65
N HIS A 178 -25.94 6.65 -6.37
CA HIS A 178 -27.01 6.44 -7.35
C HIS A 178 -26.72 5.28 -8.33
N ARG A 179 -25.95 4.27 -7.88
CA ARG A 179 -25.47 3.16 -8.71
C ARG A 179 -25.60 1.83 -7.98
N GLN A 180 -25.94 0.79 -8.74
CA GLN A 180 -25.99 -0.59 -8.25
C GLN A 180 -24.59 -1.19 -8.07
N LEU A 181 -24.39 -1.96 -6.99
CA LEU A 181 -23.11 -2.57 -6.62
C LEU A 181 -22.59 -3.58 -7.65
N ARG A 182 -23.48 -4.39 -8.25
CA ARG A 182 -23.11 -5.56 -9.08
C ARG A 182 -23.49 -5.42 -10.55
N SER A 183 -23.36 -4.20 -11.09
CA SER A 183 -23.68 -3.89 -12.49
C SER A 183 -22.53 -4.14 -13.48
N GLY A 184 -21.35 -4.58 -13.00
CA GLY A 184 -20.12 -4.63 -13.80
C GLY A 184 -19.50 -3.26 -14.12
N LYS A 185 -20.15 -2.17 -13.69
CA LYS A 185 -19.76 -0.78 -13.97
C LYS A 185 -19.20 -0.11 -12.72
N VAL A 186 -18.87 1.17 -12.87
CA VAL A 186 -18.36 1.99 -11.76
C VAL A 186 -19.42 2.05 -10.64
N VAL A 187 -18.97 1.90 -9.39
CA VAL A 187 -19.80 2.05 -8.19
C VAL A 187 -19.49 3.40 -7.54
N THR A 188 -18.49 3.48 -6.65
CA THR A 188 -18.17 4.75 -5.96
C THR A 188 -17.38 5.74 -6.82
N GLY A 189 -16.70 5.28 -7.89
CA GLY A 189 -15.89 6.14 -8.76
C GLY A 189 -14.54 6.57 -8.16
N GLY A 190 -14.17 6.00 -7.02
CA GLY A 190 -13.05 6.42 -6.19
C GLY A 190 -13.47 6.35 -4.72
N ILE A 191 -12.66 6.89 -3.83
CA ILE A 191 -12.95 6.87 -2.40
C ILE A 191 -14.07 7.87 -2.03
N ILE A 192 -14.99 7.46 -1.17
CA ILE A 192 -15.88 8.34 -0.43
C ILE A 192 -15.23 8.59 0.93
N THR A 193 -15.07 9.85 1.32
CA THR A 193 -14.44 10.25 2.58
C THR A 193 -15.49 10.76 3.57
N VAL A 194 -15.48 10.21 4.78
CA VAL A 194 -16.31 10.65 5.91
C VAL A 194 -15.56 11.75 6.65
N LYS A 195 -15.84 13.00 6.32
CA LYS A 195 -15.03 14.17 6.74
C LYS A 195 -15.03 14.43 8.25
N ASP A 196 -16.09 14.04 8.94
CA ASP A 196 -16.32 14.22 10.38
C ASP A 196 -16.04 12.94 11.20
N SER A 197 -15.51 11.90 10.56
CA SER A 197 -15.02 10.72 11.28
C SER A 197 -13.68 10.99 11.97
N ASN A 198 -13.52 10.50 13.20
CA ASN A 198 -12.30 10.68 13.99
C ASN A 198 -11.09 9.97 13.36
N TRP A 199 -11.31 8.89 12.63
CA TRP A 199 -10.27 8.18 11.86
C TRP A 199 -9.98 8.84 10.50
N LEU A 200 -10.73 9.87 10.11
CA LEU A 200 -10.76 10.42 8.75
C LEU A 200 -10.89 9.28 7.71
N LEU A 201 -11.87 8.41 7.97
CA LEU A 201 -12.14 7.18 7.27
C LEU A 201 -12.56 7.47 5.82
N SER A 202 -12.07 6.62 4.91
CA SER A 202 -12.54 6.61 3.54
C SER A 202 -12.69 5.17 3.04
N PHE A 203 -13.62 4.96 2.11
CA PHE A 203 -13.88 3.66 1.52
C PHE A 203 -14.14 3.76 0.02
N THR A 204 -13.88 2.70 -0.72
CA THR A 204 -14.17 2.61 -2.16
C THR A 204 -14.70 1.24 -2.51
N THR A 205 -15.67 1.21 -3.42
CA THR A 205 -16.10 -0.02 -4.08
C THR A 205 -15.82 0.13 -5.56
N HIS A 206 -14.88 -0.66 -6.05
CA HIS A 206 -14.58 -0.71 -7.48
C HIS A 206 -15.64 -1.51 -8.23
N ARG A 207 -15.50 -1.60 -9.56
CA ARG A 207 -16.35 -2.43 -10.40
C ARG A 207 -16.35 -3.86 -9.85
N GLN A 208 -17.53 -4.45 -9.74
CA GLN A 208 -17.70 -5.81 -9.25
C GLN A 208 -17.96 -6.77 -10.43
N PRO A 209 -17.35 -7.98 -10.43
CA PRO A 209 -16.45 -8.50 -9.40
C PRO A 209 -15.05 -7.87 -9.48
N HIS A 210 -14.41 -7.67 -8.32
CA HIS A 210 -13.06 -7.11 -8.24
C HIS A 210 -11.96 -8.17 -8.41
N PHE A 211 -12.26 -9.41 -8.02
CA PHE A 211 -11.43 -10.60 -8.25
C PHE A 211 -12.12 -11.51 -9.27
N LYS A 212 -11.36 -12.15 -10.17
CA LYS A 212 -11.94 -13.08 -11.16
C LYS A 212 -12.67 -14.27 -10.53
N GLU A 213 -12.20 -14.73 -9.38
CA GLU A 213 -12.73 -15.89 -8.65
C GLU A 213 -13.72 -15.49 -7.54
N GLN A 214 -14.09 -14.21 -7.46
CA GLN A 214 -15.09 -13.72 -6.50
C GLN A 214 -16.45 -14.37 -6.77
N ASN A 215 -17.18 -14.72 -5.70
CA ASN A 215 -18.55 -15.22 -5.84
C ASN A 215 -19.47 -14.12 -6.40
N ASP A 216 -20.35 -14.47 -7.35
CA ASP A 216 -21.32 -13.53 -7.94
C ASP A 216 -22.30 -12.93 -6.90
N GLN A 217 -22.44 -13.61 -5.76
CA GLN A 217 -23.22 -13.15 -4.62
C GLN A 217 -22.46 -12.25 -3.64
N GLU A 218 -21.21 -11.88 -3.95
CA GLU A 218 -20.37 -11.06 -3.09
C GLU A 218 -20.11 -9.66 -3.67
N THR A 219 -19.75 -8.72 -2.78
CA THR A 219 -19.23 -7.41 -3.17
C THR A 219 -18.06 -7.05 -2.28
N VAL A 220 -16.99 -6.54 -2.87
CA VAL A 220 -15.77 -6.17 -2.14
C VAL A 220 -15.64 -4.66 -2.04
N THR A 221 -15.50 -4.17 -0.82
CA THR A 221 -15.22 -2.77 -0.51
C THR A 221 -13.90 -2.69 0.25
N TRP A 222 -13.07 -1.72 -0.11
CA TRP A 222 -11.84 -1.40 0.61
C TRP A 222 -12.07 -0.17 1.49
N VAL A 223 -11.54 -0.20 2.70
CA VAL A 223 -11.70 0.82 3.74
C VAL A 223 -10.34 1.14 4.34
N TYR A 224 -10.08 2.41 4.67
CA TYR A 224 -8.91 2.80 5.46
C TYR A 224 -9.22 3.99 6.36
N GLY A 225 -8.49 4.10 7.47
CA GLY A 225 -8.47 5.30 8.32
C GLY A 225 -7.17 6.05 8.09
N LEU A 226 -7.23 7.36 7.80
CA LEU A 226 -6.02 8.17 7.65
C LEU A 226 -5.36 8.44 9.02
N LEU A 227 -6.13 8.48 10.10
CA LEU A 227 -5.65 8.74 11.45
C LEU A 227 -5.81 7.48 12.31
N SER A 228 -4.70 6.93 12.81
CA SER A 228 -4.72 5.60 13.42
C SER A 228 -4.81 5.56 14.94
N ASN A 229 -4.35 6.60 15.65
CA ASN A 229 -4.24 6.61 17.12
C ASN A 229 -5.40 7.33 17.84
N THR A 230 -6.52 7.58 17.15
CA THR A 230 -7.69 8.27 17.70
C THR A 230 -8.87 7.31 17.87
N PRO A 231 -9.64 7.37 18.98
CA PRO A 231 -10.86 6.59 19.10
C PRO A 231 -11.89 6.91 18.01
N GLY A 232 -12.57 5.90 17.47
CA GLY A 232 -13.67 6.08 16.53
C GLY A 232 -14.90 6.76 17.15
N ASN A 233 -15.86 7.10 16.29
CA ASN A 233 -17.10 7.77 16.67
C ASN A 233 -18.11 6.78 17.28
N TYR A 234 -18.23 5.57 16.74
CA TYR A 234 -19.06 4.49 17.28
C TYR A 234 -18.20 3.51 18.10
N ILE A 235 -17.15 2.96 17.47
CA ILE A 235 -16.17 2.12 18.17
C ILE A 235 -15.18 3.00 18.91
N LYS A 236 -15.18 2.93 20.25
CA LYS A 236 -14.35 3.78 21.13
C LYS A 236 -12.89 3.31 21.24
N LYS A 237 -12.31 2.84 20.14
CA LYS A 237 -10.92 2.36 20.04
C LYS A 237 -10.19 3.00 18.85
N PRO A 238 -8.86 3.13 18.90
CA PRO A 238 -8.05 3.37 17.72
C PRO A 238 -8.24 2.29 16.67
N ILE A 239 -8.24 2.65 15.38
CA ILE A 239 -8.44 1.68 14.27
C ILE A 239 -7.39 0.56 14.28
N GLU A 240 -6.17 0.84 14.75
CA GLU A 240 -5.10 -0.14 14.91
C GLU A 240 -5.34 -1.18 16.01
N ASP A 241 -6.33 -0.97 16.88
CA ASP A 241 -6.78 -1.92 17.91
C ASP A 241 -8.12 -2.59 17.55
N CYS A 242 -8.64 -2.34 16.34
CA CYS A 242 -9.94 -2.85 15.88
C CYS A 242 -9.81 -4.15 15.09
N THR A 243 -10.75 -5.06 15.33
CA THR A 243 -10.99 -6.24 14.49
C THR A 243 -11.62 -5.84 13.16
N GLY A 244 -11.70 -6.77 12.20
CA GLY A 244 -12.41 -6.52 10.95
C GLY A 244 -13.88 -6.15 11.16
N GLU A 245 -14.56 -6.81 12.10
CA GLU A 245 -15.95 -6.51 12.43
C GLU A 245 -16.09 -5.08 12.97
N GLU A 246 -15.25 -4.68 13.93
CA GLU A 246 -15.32 -3.33 14.53
C GLU A 246 -15.06 -2.22 13.52
N ILE A 247 -14.12 -2.41 12.59
CA ILE A 247 -13.86 -1.42 11.53
C ILE A 247 -15.11 -1.21 10.67
N ILE A 248 -15.85 -2.28 10.36
CA ILE A 248 -17.07 -2.16 9.57
C ILE A 248 -18.25 -1.65 10.38
N GLN A 249 -18.33 -1.94 11.67
CA GLN A 249 -19.32 -1.31 12.54
C GLN A 249 -19.18 0.22 12.52
N GLU A 250 -17.95 0.73 12.62
CA GLU A 250 -17.68 2.18 12.48
C GLU A 250 -18.13 2.72 11.11
N LEU A 251 -17.80 2.02 10.02
CA LEU A 251 -18.25 2.43 8.68
C LEU A 251 -19.78 2.44 8.56
N LEU A 252 -20.48 1.42 9.06
CA LEU A 252 -21.94 1.32 8.97
C LEU A 252 -22.63 2.41 9.79
N TYR A 253 -22.07 2.79 10.94
CA TYR A 253 -22.51 3.96 11.71
C TYR A 253 -22.45 5.23 10.85
N HIS A 254 -21.32 5.47 10.17
CA HIS A 254 -21.17 6.64 9.29
C HIS A 254 -22.02 6.57 8.01
N LEU A 255 -22.44 5.38 7.59
CA LEU A 255 -23.42 5.20 6.52
C LEU A 255 -24.87 5.44 6.99
N GLY A 256 -25.09 5.62 8.28
CA GLY A 256 -26.40 5.91 8.88
C GLY A 256 -27.28 4.66 9.08
N MET A 257 -26.66 3.49 9.26
CA MET A 257 -27.39 2.30 9.71
C MET A 257 -27.88 2.50 11.15
N PRO A 258 -29.12 2.11 11.49
CA PRO A 258 -29.59 2.15 12.89
C PRO A 258 -28.63 1.39 13.81
N GLU A 259 -28.21 2.01 14.90
CA GLU A 259 -27.15 1.48 15.77
C GLU A 259 -27.48 0.09 16.31
N GLU A 260 -28.75 -0.17 16.61
CA GLU A 260 -29.26 -1.45 17.07
C GLU A 260 -29.15 -2.59 16.03
N GLU A 261 -28.99 -2.27 14.75
CA GLU A 261 -28.84 -3.25 13.66
C GLU A 261 -27.38 -3.56 13.33
N ILE A 262 -26.45 -2.64 13.65
CA ILE A 262 -25.07 -2.66 13.15
C ILE A 262 -24.34 -3.98 13.50
N GLU A 263 -24.37 -4.39 14.77
CA GLU A 263 -23.60 -5.55 15.22
C GLU A 263 -24.09 -6.85 14.56
N ALA A 264 -25.42 -7.05 14.53
CA ALA A 264 -26.03 -8.20 13.88
C ALA A 264 -25.76 -8.20 12.38
N PHE A 265 -25.88 -7.03 11.74
CA PHE A 265 -25.62 -6.87 10.32
C PHE A 265 -24.19 -7.31 9.96
N VAL A 266 -23.19 -6.83 10.72
CA VAL A 266 -21.78 -7.16 10.48
C VAL A 266 -21.53 -8.66 10.59
N LYS A 267 -21.96 -9.30 11.68
CA LYS A 267 -21.72 -10.74 11.92
C LYS A 267 -22.35 -11.61 10.84
N GLU A 268 -23.58 -11.31 10.45
CA GLU A 268 -24.32 -12.14 9.51
C GLU A 268 -23.89 -11.92 8.06
N ASN A 269 -23.62 -10.67 7.67
CA ASN A 269 -23.58 -10.27 6.26
C ASN A 269 -22.17 -9.93 5.75
N THR A 270 -21.15 -9.97 6.59
CA THR A 270 -19.80 -9.54 6.21
C THR A 270 -18.72 -10.57 6.52
N ASN A 271 -17.60 -10.46 5.81
CA ASN A 271 -16.32 -11.02 6.18
C ASN A 271 -15.25 -9.94 5.94
N THR A 272 -14.63 -9.45 7.01
CA THR A 272 -13.70 -8.33 6.94
C THR A 272 -12.32 -8.73 7.39
N ILE A 273 -11.34 -8.43 6.55
CA ILE A 273 -9.93 -8.70 6.81
C ILE A 273 -9.19 -7.37 6.98
N PRO A 274 -8.78 -7.01 8.22
CA PRO A 274 -7.90 -5.88 8.45
C PRO A 274 -6.44 -6.26 8.16
N VAL A 275 -5.66 -5.28 7.71
CA VAL A 275 -4.23 -5.37 7.46
C VAL A 275 -3.55 -4.18 8.12
N TYR A 276 -2.52 -4.45 8.92
CA TYR A 276 -1.64 -3.44 9.48
C TYR A 276 -0.37 -3.35 8.63
N MET A 277 -0.02 -2.15 8.17
CA MET A 277 1.10 -1.87 7.27
C MET A 277 1.97 -0.75 7.88
N PRO A 278 3.07 -1.08 8.57
CA PRO A 278 3.86 -0.08 9.32
C PRO A 278 4.48 1.02 8.46
N PHE A 279 4.67 0.76 7.16
CA PHE A 279 5.42 1.63 6.25
C PHE A 279 4.53 2.20 5.13
N ILE A 280 3.21 2.10 5.23
CA ILE A 280 2.31 2.46 4.12
C ILE A 280 2.41 3.94 3.73
N THR A 281 2.78 4.81 4.67
CA THR A 281 2.99 6.25 4.49
C THR A 281 4.44 6.63 4.17
N SER A 282 5.38 5.69 4.17
CA SER A 282 6.83 5.95 4.07
C SER A 282 7.25 6.74 2.83
N TYR A 283 6.52 6.66 1.71
CA TYR A 283 6.83 7.45 0.51
C TYR A 283 6.75 8.97 0.72
N PHE A 284 5.98 9.41 1.71
CA PHE A 284 5.70 10.82 1.95
C PHE A 284 6.39 11.40 3.18
N MET A 285 7.21 10.61 3.87
CA MET A 285 8.01 11.09 4.99
C MET A 285 8.89 12.27 4.58
N LEU A 286 9.17 13.14 5.55
CA LEU A 286 10.09 14.26 5.35
C LEU A 286 11.42 13.73 4.86
N ARG A 287 11.99 14.44 3.89
CA ARG A 287 13.27 14.07 3.28
C ARG A 287 13.91 15.28 2.62
N GLU A 288 15.19 15.13 2.32
CA GLU A 288 16.06 16.08 1.65
C GLU A 288 16.68 15.46 0.38
N PRO A 289 17.26 16.27 -0.52
CA PRO A 289 18.07 15.74 -1.61
C PRO A 289 19.22 14.88 -1.07
N GLY A 290 19.34 13.65 -1.56
CA GLY A 290 20.33 12.67 -1.08
C GLY A 290 19.70 11.47 -0.36
N ASP A 291 18.56 11.65 0.33
CA ASP A 291 17.90 10.57 1.09
C ASP A 291 17.42 9.41 0.21
N ARG A 292 17.17 9.68 -1.07
CA ARG A 292 16.90 8.67 -2.09
C ARG A 292 18.08 8.58 -3.05
N PRO A 293 18.59 7.37 -3.35
CA PRO A 293 19.62 7.19 -4.34
C PRO A 293 19.12 7.64 -5.72
N LEU A 294 20.03 8.08 -6.58
CA LEU A 294 19.71 8.19 -8.01
C LEU A 294 19.38 6.79 -8.56
N VAL A 295 18.48 6.73 -9.55
CA VAL A 295 18.18 5.49 -10.29
C VAL A 295 19.45 4.78 -10.74
N VAL A 296 20.42 5.54 -11.24
CA VAL A 296 21.79 5.07 -11.49
C VAL A 296 22.73 6.00 -10.72
N PRO A 297 23.30 5.58 -9.58
CA PRO A 297 24.26 6.37 -8.84
C PRO A 297 25.47 6.76 -9.68
N GLU A 298 26.11 7.88 -9.34
CA GLU A 298 27.24 8.35 -10.13
C GLU A 298 28.36 7.28 -10.17
N LYS A 299 28.90 7.07 -11.37
CA LYS A 299 29.96 6.06 -11.63
C LYS A 299 29.54 4.61 -11.33
N SER A 300 28.25 4.33 -11.19
CA SER A 300 27.73 2.97 -11.18
C SER A 300 27.93 2.31 -12.54
N VAL A 301 28.40 1.06 -12.53
CA VAL A 301 28.63 0.26 -13.74
C VAL A 301 27.48 -0.71 -13.99
N ASN A 302 27.09 -1.46 -12.96
CA ASN A 302 26.12 -2.56 -13.06
C ASN A 302 25.06 -2.57 -11.95
N LEU A 303 24.87 -1.45 -11.23
CA LEU A 303 23.89 -1.32 -10.14
C LEU A 303 22.91 -0.18 -10.39
N ALA A 304 21.61 -0.45 -10.26
CA ALA A 304 20.55 0.53 -10.35
C ALA A 304 19.52 0.37 -9.22
N PHE A 305 18.92 1.48 -8.81
CA PHE A 305 17.83 1.55 -7.85
C PHE A 305 16.51 1.85 -8.56
N LEU A 306 15.45 1.10 -8.22
CA LEU A 306 14.14 1.18 -8.84
C LEU A 306 13.05 1.44 -7.80
N GLY A 307 11.87 1.85 -8.29
CA GLY A 307 10.69 2.05 -7.46
C GLY A 307 10.56 3.48 -6.94
N ASN A 308 9.64 3.68 -6.01
CA ASN A 308 9.26 5.01 -5.52
C ASN A 308 10.26 5.63 -4.53
N PHE A 309 11.25 4.84 -4.11
CA PHE A 309 12.32 5.26 -3.19
C PHE A 309 13.65 5.56 -3.91
N ALA A 310 13.66 5.57 -5.24
CA ALA A 310 14.76 6.11 -6.06
C ALA A 310 14.46 7.54 -6.57
#